data_AF-A0A178ACH2-F1
#
_entry.id   AF-A0A178ACH2-F1
#
_cell.length_a   1.000
_cell.length_b   1.000
_cell.length_c   1.000
_cell.angle_alpha   90.00
_cell.angle_beta   90.00
_cell.angle_gamma   90.00
#
_symmetry.space_group_name_H-M   'P 1'
#
loop_
_entity.id
_entity.type
_entity.pdbx_description
1 polymer ?
#
loop_
_entity_poly.entity_id
_entity_poly.type
_entity_poly.pdbx_seq_one_letter_code
_entity_poly.pdbx_strand_id
1 'polypeptide(L)'
;MKTSNIVAAAALALQSQHVQANPISKALMARGKSSIALSILELIGGFIPTEDAFMAWETKDHPNFCSVYMETKDGGHCKGGVECQGGYNHELKEDDKGWKNCRVGGENKFSDEKIGDFSITFKERDGKNQGEGLTTPILKLKYVGNWKEIPVQTLAEEYNPDETDKDDGPYLCHNKHYDAIGLHTDISSTRRKSWTCGVPQIGKGGGGLDSNGPTNDRGYRGGTCNVHVVQYQKPDPSKDKYQIEISSITDENENKIGGVGKSGPDVTLKSKLPYTLRVWTLNVDDDPVKFHYDNQKWTSDDDNCSTGKYDSGNRDMDCTFKC
;
A
#
# COMPACT_ATOMS: atom_id res chain seq x y z
N MET A 1 -18.13 42.93 -65.56
CA MET A 1 -17.75 42.65 -64.16
C MET A 1 -18.21 41.26 -63.78
N LYS A 2 -17.32 40.27 -63.88
CA LYS A 2 -17.41 38.96 -63.20
C LYS A 2 -15.98 38.44 -63.08
N THR A 3 -15.38 38.61 -61.91
CA THR A 3 -14.07 38.05 -61.55
C THR A 3 -14.31 36.85 -60.64
N SER A 4 -14.01 35.66 -61.16
CA SER A 4 -13.99 34.42 -60.40
C SER A 4 -12.68 34.31 -59.64
N ASN A 5 -12.75 34.28 -58.30
CA ASN A 5 -11.60 33.94 -57.46
C ASN A 5 -11.65 32.45 -57.14
N ILE A 6 -10.62 31.75 -57.60
CA ILE A 6 -10.33 30.35 -57.29
C ILE A 6 -9.55 30.33 -55.96
N VAL A 7 -10.09 29.66 -54.95
CA VAL A 7 -9.38 29.39 -53.69
C VAL A 7 -8.64 28.07 -53.86
N ALA A 8 -7.30 28.12 -53.87
CA ALA A 8 -6.45 26.96 -53.77
C ALA A 8 -6.23 26.62 -52.28
N ALA A 9 -6.68 25.45 -51.85
CA ALA A 9 -6.36 24.90 -50.53
C ALA A 9 -5.04 24.12 -50.63
N ALA A 10 -3.98 24.63 -49.99
CA ALA A 10 -2.73 23.90 -49.80
C ALA A 10 -2.82 23.08 -48.51
N ALA A 11 -2.85 21.75 -48.63
CA ALA A 11 -2.73 20.84 -47.50
C ALA A 11 -1.26 20.67 -47.12
N LEU A 12 -0.87 21.19 -45.95
CA LEU A 12 0.42 20.93 -45.32
C LEU A 12 0.36 19.58 -44.60
N ALA A 13 0.95 18.55 -45.19
CA ALA A 13 1.19 17.27 -44.54
C ALA A 13 2.43 17.38 -43.63
N LEU A 14 2.20 17.47 -42.31
CA LEU A 14 3.22 17.27 -41.29
C LEU A 14 3.49 15.76 -41.16
N GLN A 15 4.61 15.31 -41.70
CA GLN A 15 5.15 13.97 -41.46
C GLN A 15 5.92 13.98 -40.13
N SER A 16 5.33 13.44 -39.07
CA SER A 16 6.02 13.09 -37.85
C SER A 16 6.87 11.83 -38.09
N GLN A 17 8.18 11.95 -37.95
CA GLN A 17 9.10 10.81 -37.94
C GLN A 17 8.87 10.02 -36.64
N HIS A 18 8.21 8.87 -36.75
CA HIS A 18 8.22 7.86 -35.69
C HIS A 18 9.58 7.15 -35.72
N VAL A 19 10.35 7.32 -34.65
CA VAL A 19 11.50 6.46 -34.35
C VAL A 19 10.95 5.07 -34.03
N GLN A 20 11.09 4.15 -34.97
CA GLN A 20 10.87 2.72 -34.75
C GLN A 20 12.08 2.14 -34.01
N ALA A 21 11.93 1.90 -32.71
CA ALA A 21 12.77 0.94 -32.02
C ALA A 21 12.15 -0.46 -32.24
N ASN A 22 12.87 -1.32 -32.96
CA ASN A 22 12.51 -2.72 -33.13
C ASN A 22 12.64 -3.48 -31.80
N PRO A 23 11.73 -4.40 -31.48
CA PRO A 23 11.88 -5.29 -30.33
C PRO A 23 12.88 -6.39 -30.69
N ILE A 24 13.99 -6.48 -29.95
CA ILE A 24 14.77 -7.72 -29.88
C ILE A 24 14.04 -8.62 -28.88
N SER A 25 13.02 -9.32 -29.37
CA SER A 25 12.45 -10.48 -28.70
C SER A 25 13.46 -11.63 -28.82
N LYS A 26 14.31 -11.80 -27.80
CA LYS A 26 14.89 -13.11 -27.50
C LYS A 26 14.03 -13.77 -26.43
N ALA A 27 13.50 -14.91 -26.81
CA ALA A 27 12.64 -15.79 -26.04
C ALA A 27 13.23 -16.10 -24.66
N LEU A 28 12.45 -15.84 -23.61
CA LEU A 28 12.58 -16.51 -22.32
C LEU A 28 11.48 -17.56 -22.25
N MET A 29 11.87 -18.81 -22.45
CA MET A 29 10.98 -19.94 -22.20
C MET A 29 10.79 -20.09 -20.70
N ALA A 30 9.51 -20.13 -20.31
CA ALA A 30 9.07 -20.57 -19.01
C ALA A 30 9.46 -22.03 -18.74
N ARG A 31 9.89 -22.32 -17.50
CA ARG A 31 9.76 -23.64 -16.86
C ARG A 31 9.96 -23.53 -15.35
N GLY A 32 8.93 -23.87 -14.57
CA GLY A 32 9.07 -24.26 -13.16
C GLY A 32 7.99 -23.75 -12.21
N LYS A 33 6.87 -24.50 -12.09
CA LYS A 33 5.80 -24.39 -11.08
C LYS A 33 5.07 -23.04 -10.98
N SER A 34 3.97 -22.92 -11.72
CA SER A 34 2.91 -21.94 -11.49
C SER A 34 2.21 -22.21 -10.15
N SER A 35 2.63 -21.57 -9.06
CA SER A 35 1.87 -21.56 -7.80
C SER A 35 0.75 -20.53 -7.86
N ILE A 36 -0.33 -20.76 -7.10
CA ILE A 36 -1.46 -19.83 -6.97
C ILE A 36 -0.99 -18.48 -6.41
N ALA A 37 0.08 -18.48 -5.61
CA ALA A 37 0.79 -17.27 -5.18
C ALA A 37 1.21 -16.37 -6.35
N LEU A 38 1.76 -16.89 -7.45
CA LEU A 38 2.15 -16.05 -8.60
C LEU A 38 0.96 -15.30 -9.21
N SER A 39 -0.18 -15.97 -9.41
CA SER A 39 -1.40 -15.32 -9.91
C SER A 39 -2.04 -14.35 -8.90
N ILE A 40 -1.76 -14.51 -7.61
CA ILE A 40 -2.16 -13.55 -6.59
C ILE A 40 -1.23 -12.34 -6.64
N LEU A 41 0.08 -12.55 -6.72
CA LEU A 41 1.12 -11.53 -6.80
C LEU A 41 1.06 -10.68 -8.07
N GLU A 42 0.76 -11.28 -9.22
CA GLU A 42 0.48 -10.55 -10.48
C GLU A 42 -0.72 -9.60 -10.35
N LEU A 43 -1.67 -9.93 -9.49
CA LEU A 43 -2.85 -9.12 -9.18
C LEU A 43 -2.59 -8.04 -8.12
N ILE A 44 -1.39 -8.00 -7.58
CA ILE A 44 -0.96 -7.19 -6.43
C ILE A 44 0.06 -6.12 -6.90
N GLY A 45 0.18 -5.88 -8.20
CA GLY A 45 0.90 -4.71 -8.73
C GLY A 45 2.41 -4.67 -8.46
N GLY A 46 2.98 -5.74 -7.91
CA GLY A 46 4.42 -5.86 -7.66
C GLY A 46 5.13 -6.40 -8.89
N PHE A 47 6.05 -5.60 -9.44
CA PHE A 47 7.15 -6.05 -10.27
C PHE A 47 7.76 -7.33 -9.65
N ILE A 48 7.79 -8.43 -10.40
CA ILE A 48 8.53 -9.64 -10.03
C ILE A 48 10.03 -9.25 -10.05
N PRO A 49 10.74 -9.18 -8.91
CA PRO A 49 12.18 -9.21 -8.94
C PRO A 49 12.58 -10.59 -9.46
N THR A 50 13.53 -10.61 -10.39
CA THR A 50 14.09 -11.85 -10.93
C THR A 50 14.61 -12.76 -9.81
N GLU A 51 14.14 -14.00 -9.83
CA GLU A 51 14.67 -15.23 -9.20
C GLU A 51 14.88 -15.35 -7.68
N ASP A 52 14.89 -14.28 -6.88
CA ASP A 52 15.10 -14.42 -5.43
C ASP A 52 13.87 -14.00 -4.59
N ALA A 53 13.28 -15.03 -3.97
CA ALA A 53 12.41 -15.08 -2.79
C ALA A 53 11.09 -14.25 -2.76
N PHE A 54 9.98 -14.99 -2.54
CA PHE A 54 8.79 -14.45 -1.89
C PHE A 54 9.08 -14.41 -0.39
N MET A 55 9.05 -13.24 0.20
CA MET A 55 9.54 -13.08 1.57
C MET A 55 8.36 -12.61 2.49
N ALA A 56 8.44 -12.61 3.84
CA ALA A 56 7.32 -12.54 4.81
C ALA A 56 7.42 -11.56 5.99
N TRP A 57 6.53 -10.56 6.10
CA TRP A 57 6.67 -9.48 7.10
C TRP A 57 6.47 -9.86 8.59
N GLU A 58 7.37 -9.38 9.46
CA GLU A 58 7.06 -9.12 10.87
C GLU A 58 6.22 -7.84 11.03
N THR A 59 5.10 -7.91 11.75
CA THR A 59 4.26 -6.72 11.98
C THR A 59 5.00 -5.59 12.68
N LYS A 60 6.14 -5.84 13.35
CA LYS A 60 6.97 -4.83 14.05
C LYS A 60 7.82 -3.96 13.11
N ASP A 61 8.15 -4.46 11.94
CA ASP A 61 8.96 -3.72 10.96
C ASP A 61 8.08 -3.04 9.90
N HIS A 62 6.78 -3.39 9.89
CA HIS A 62 5.79 -2.90 8.93
C HIS A 62 4.58 -2.25 9.62
N PRO A 63 4.72 -1.01 10.13
CA PRO A 63 3.66 -0.29 10.84
C PRO A 63 2.39 -0.06 10.02
N ASN A 64 2.50 -0.17 8.69
CA ASN A 64 1.41 -0.01 7.75
C ASN A 64 0.55 -1.27 7.56
N PHE A 65 0.82 -2.35 8.32
CA PHE A 65 0.11 -3.62 8.21
C PHE A 65 -0.62 -3.97 9.52
N CYS A 66 -1.56 -4.89 9.38
CA CYS A 66 -2.28 -5.54 10.46
C CYS A 66 -2.29 -7.05 10.22
N SER A 67 -2.52 -7.79 11.28
CA SER A 67 -2.64 -9.23 11.33
C SER A 67 -4.10 -9.60 11.51
N VAL A 68 -4.68 -10.29 10.54
CA VAL A 68 -6.01 -10.90 10.66
C VAL A 68 -5.81 -12.33 11.13
N TYR A 69 -6.17 -12.61 12.39
CA TYR A 69 -6.19 -13.97 12.90
C TYR A 69 -7.60 -14.55 12.81
N MET A 70 -7.66 -15.85 12.51
CA MET A 70 -8.90 -16.60 12.41
C MET A 70 -8.67 -17.99 13.00
N GLU A 71 -9.57 -18.43 13.87
CA GLU A 71 -9.48 -19.72 14.53
C GLU A 71 -10.84 -20.44 14.47
N THR A 72 -10.79 -21.75 14.28
CA THR A 72 -11.94 -22.64 14.40
C THR A 72 -11.65 -23.70 15.45
N LYS A 73 -12.69 -24.16 16.16
CA LYS A 73 -12.61 -25.28 17.09
C LYS A 73 -13.79 -26.22 16.90
N ASP A 74 -13.50 -27.52 16.86
CA ASP A 74 -14.50 -28.61 16.76
C ASP A 74 -15.48 -28.45 15.56
N GLY A 75 -15.08 -27.71 14.52
CA GLY A 75 -15.91 -27.49 13.33
C GLY A 75 -17.15 -26.60 13.50
N GLY A 76 -17.30 -25.91 14.64
CA GLY A 76 -18.50 -25.09 14.92
C GLY A 76 -18.28 -23.85 15.79
N HIS A 77 -17.06 -23.62 16.27
CA HIS A 77 -16.72 -22.43 17.06
C HIS A 77 -15.67 -21.60 16.32
N CYS A 78 -16.08 -20.48 15.74
CA CYS A 78 -15.21 -19.58 15.00
C CYS A 78 -14.94 -18.34 15.84
N LYS A 79 -13.69 -17.87 15.81
CA LYS A 79 -13.26 -16.60 16.38
C LYS A 79 -12.20 -15.96 15.49
N GLY A 80 -11.98 -14.67 15.65
CA GLY A 80 -10.91 -13.98 14.97
C GLY A 80 -10.75 -12.56 15.50
N GLY A 81 -9.79 -11.85 14.94
CA GLY A 81 -9.45 -10.50 15.34
C GLY A 81 -8.48 -9.86 14.36
N VAL A 82 -8.35 -8.55 14.51
CA VAL A 82 -7.39 -7.72 13.81
C VAL A 82 -6.43 -7.14 14.85
N GLU A 83 -5.14 -7.36 14.64
CA GLU A 83 -4.08 -6.82 15.49
C GLU A 83 -3.15 -5.97 14.64
N CYS A 84 -2.87 -4.73 15.03
CA CYS A 84 -1.94 -3.85 14.32
C CYS A 84 -0.88 -3.32 15.28
N GLN A 85 0.16 -2.68 14.74
CA GLN A 85 1.12 -1.96 15.56
C GLN A 85 0.48 -0.91 16.47
N GLY A 86 1.21 -0.53 17.54
CA GLY A 86 0.75 0.46 18.52
C GLY A 86 -0.28 -0.08 19.50
N GLY A 87 -0.39 -1.41 19.63
CA GLY A 87 -1.29 -2.06 20.57
C GLY A 87 -2.76 -2.09 20.13
N TYR A 88 -3.05 -1.81 18.86
CA TYR A 88 -4.41 -1.96 18.32
C TYR A 88 -4.78 -3.43 18.26
N ASN A 89 -5.88 -3.80 18.93
CA ASN A 89 -6.43 -5.14 18.89
C ASN A 89 -7.96 -5.06 18.89
N HIS A 90 -8.58 -5.62 17.87
CA HIS A 90 -10.01 -5.67 17.67
C HIS A 90 -10.46 -7.11 17.52
N GLU A 91 -11.17 -7.64 18.53
CA GLU A 91 -11.77 -8.97 18.45
C GLU A 91 -13.05 -8.93 17.59
N LEU A 92 -13.16 -9.84 16.63
CA LEU A 92 -14.34 -9.98 15.78
C LEU A 92 -15.43 -10.74 16.52
N LYS A 93 -16.31 -10.01 17.19
CA LYS A 93 -17.50 -10.53 17.85
C LYS A 93 -18.75 -9.99 17.16
N GLU A 94 -19.64 -10.89 16.74
CA GLU A 94 -21.01 -10.50 16.36
C GLU A 94 -21.98 -10.60 17.55
N ASP A 95 -21.73 -11.55 18.48
CA ASP A 95 -22.46 -11.71 19.75
C ASP A 95 -21.65 -12.52 20.79
N ASP A 96 -22.24 -12.80 21.95
CA ASP A 96 -21.66 -13.65 23.01
C ASP A 96 -21.47 -15.13 22.58
N LYS A 97 -21.97 -15.53 21.41
CA LYS A 97 -21.98 -16.91 20.90
C LYS A 97 -20.97 -17.13 19.77
N GLY A 98 -20.30 -16.09 19.29
CA GLY A 98 -19.25 -16.16 18.28
C GLY A 98 -19.70 -15.61 16.93
N TRP A 99 -19.23 -16.21 15.84
CA TRP A 99 -19.59 -15.78 14.48
C TRP A 99 -20.91 -16.42 14.05
N LYS A 100 -21.82 -15.63 13.47
CA LYS A 100 -23.17 -16.08 13.08
C LYS A 100 -23.15 -17.20 12.04
N ASN A 101 -22.23 -17.14 11.08
CA ASN A 101 -22.11 -18.09 9.98
C ASN A 101 -20.87 -18.98 10.12
N CYS A 102 -20.61 -19.53 11.31
CA CYS A 102 -19.54 -20.50 11.54
C CYS A 102 -19.90 -21.89 10.98
N ARG A 103 -19.85 -22.04 9.65
CA ARG A 103 -20.12 -23.29 8.92
C ARG A 103 -19.41 -23.27 7.57
N VAL A 104 -19.32 -24.43 6.91
CA VAL A 104 -18.78 -24.54 5.55
C VAL A 104 -19.56 -23.63 4.60
N GLY A 105 -18.85 -22.80 3.84
CA GLY A 105 -19.43 -21.83 2.90
C GLY A 105 -20.15 -20.65 3.57
N GLY A 106 -20.18 -20.59 4.90
CA GLY A 106 -20.73 -19.46 5.64
C GLY A 106 -19.80 -18.25 5.58
N GLU A 107 -20.24 -17.18 4.92
CA GLU A 107 -19.53 -15.91 4.88
C GLU A 107 -19.87 -15.07 6.11
N ASN A 108 -18.86 -14.65 6.86
CA ASN A 108 -18.98 -13.69 7.94
C ASN A 108 -18.36 -12.38 7.46
N LYS A 109 -19.09 -11.27 7.58
CA LYS A 109 -18.65 -9.95 7.14
C LYS A 109 -18.35 -9.09 8.36
N PHE A 110 -17.25 -8.38 8.30
CA PHE A 110 -16.74 -7.57 9.39
C PHE A 110 -16.37 -6.18 8.88
N SER A 111 -16.31 -5.23 9.79
CA SER A 111 -15.78 -3.89 9.54
C SER A 111 -14.77 -3.59 10.64
N ASP A 112 -13.59 -3.15 10.24
CA ASP A 112 -12.50 -2.76 11.11
C ASP A 112 -11.99 -1.37 10.73
N GLU A 113 -11.59 -0.56 11.71
CA GLU A 113 -11.16 0.82 11.46
C GLU A 113 -9.85 0.89 10.66
N LYS A 114 -8.95 -0.07 10.87
CA LYS A 114 -7.62 -0.08 10.28
C LYS A 114 -7.57 -0.77 8.93
N ILE A 115 -8.36 -1.81 8.70
CA ILE A 115 -8.32 -2.61 7.45
C ILE A 115 -9.63 -2.55 6.63
N GLY A 116 -10.70 -1.99 7.19
CA GLY A 116 -11.95 -1.68 6.49
C GLY A 116 -12.93 -2.84 6.49
N ASP A 117 -13.79 -2.87 5.46
CA ASP A 117 -14.74 -3.98 5.30
C ASP A 117 -14.01 -5.22 4.79
N PHE A 118 -14.24 -6.37 5.41
CA PHE A 118 -13.68 -7.64 4.97
C PHE A 118 -14.62 -8.81 5.30
N SER A 119 -14.30 -9.99 4.78
CA SER A 119 -15.08 -11.19 5.05
C SER A 119 -14.19 -12.42 5.16
N ILE A 120 -14.63 -13.37 5.99
CA ILE A 120 -13.99 -14.66 6.17
C ILE A 120 -15.00 -15.77 5.87
N THR A 121 -14.59 -16.73 5.05
CA THR A 121 -15.37 -17.93 4.70
C THR A 121 -14.49 -19.17 4.83
N PHE A 122 -14.99 -20.23 5.47
CA PHE A 122 -14.32 -21.53 5.47
C PHE A 122 -14.89 -22.40 4.34
N LYS A 123 -14.08 -22.76 3.35
CA LYS A 123 -14.56 -23.48 2.15
C LYS A 123 -14.80 -24.96 2.40
N GLU A 124 -14.11 -25.55 3.37
CA GLU A 124 -14.12 -27.00 3.60
C GLU A 124 -14.38 -27.32 5.06
N ARG A 125 -14.89 -28.54 5.26
CA ARG A 125 -14.83 -29.24 6.54
C ARG A 125 -13.85 -30.38 6.36
N ASP A 126 -12.98 -30.56 7.34
CA ASP A 126 -11.98 -31.62 7.39
C ASP A 126 -11.09 -31.63 6.14
N GLY A 127 -10.60 -30.44 5.78
CA GLY A 127 -9.78 -30.21 4.59
C GLY A 127 -8.59 -31.17 4.50
N LYS A 128 -8.10 -31.38 3.29
CA LYS A 128 -7.04 -32.37 3.03
C LYS A 128 -5.84 -32.12 3.94
N ASN A 129 -5.43 -33.14 4.70
CA ASN A 129 -4.34 -33.09 5.68
C ASN A 129 -4.52 -32.05 6.80
N GLN A 130 -5.71 -31.49 6.98
CA GLN A 130 -5.97 -30.51 8.04
C GLN A 130 -6.72 -31.12 9.22
N GLY A 131 -7.17 -32.38 9.16
CA GLY A 131 -7.86 -33.05 10.27
C GLY A 131 -9.25 -32.47 10.56
N GLU A 132 -9.89 -32.89 11.66
CA GLU A 132 -11.28 -32.49 11.98
C GLU A 132 -11.42 -30.97 12.23
N GLY A 133 -12.37 -30.31 11.57
CA GLY A 133 -12.70 -28.89 11.78
C GLY A 133 -13.19 -28.15 10.54
N LEU A 134 -13.46 -26.85 10.69
CA LEU A 134 -13.65 -25.94 9.55
C LEU A 134 -12.28 -25.46 9.10
N THR A 135 -12.03 -25.58 7.81
CA THR A 135 -10.69 -25.52 7.20
C THR A 135 -10.72 -24.68 5.93
N THR A 136 -9.54 -24.43 5.38
CA THR A 136 -9.39 -23.77 4.08
C THR A 136 -10.04 -22.38 4.06
N PRO A 137 -9.64 -21.47 4.96
CA PRO A 137 -10.22 -20.13 5.01
C PRO A 137 -9.93 -19.34 3.74
N ILE A 138 -10.89 -18.49 3.38
CA ILE A 138 -10.79 -17.46 2.35
C ILE A 138 -11.02 -16.12 3.03
N LEU A 139 -10.05 -15.23 2.87
CA LEU A 139 -10.14 -13.83 3.27
C LEU A 139 -10.44 -12.98 2.04
N LYS A 140 -11.34 -12.01 2.16
CA LYS A 140 -11.58 -10.98 1.15
C LYS A 140 -11.60 -9.63 1.83
N LEU A 141 -10.92 -8.65 1.26
CA LEU A 141 -10.88 -7.28 1.78
C LEU A 141 -11.45 -6.35 0.72
N LYS A 142 -12.31 -5.41 1.13
CA LYS A 142 -12.91 -4.44 0.20
C LYS A 142 -11.88 -3.53 -0.43
N TYR A 143 -10.94 -3.04 0.38
CA TYR A 143 -9.96 -2.04 -0.05
C TYR A 143 -8.67 -2.63 -0.58
N VAL A 144 -8.53 -3.97 -0.56
CA VAL A 144 -7.37 -4.68 -1.09
C VAL A 144 -7.85 -5.64 -2.18
N GLY A 145 -7.57 -5.30 -3.44
CA GLY A 145 -8.01 -6.12 -4.58
C GLY A 145 -9.53 -6.21 -4.76
N ASN A 146 -10.31 -5.28 -4.18
CA ASN A 146 -11.77 -5.18 -4.32
C ASN A 146 -12.52 -6.51 -4.12
N TRP A 147 -12.45 -7.06 -2.91
CA TRP A 147 -13.08 -8.33 -2.53
C TRP A 147 -12.51 -9.58 -3.21
N LYS A 148 -11.31 -9.49 -3.79
CA LYS A 148 -10.62 -10.66 -4.33
C LYS A 148 -10.34 -11.70 -3.24
N GLU A 149 -10.45 -12.97 -3.65
CA GLU A 149 -10.19 -14.11 -2.77
C GLU A 149 -8.70 -14.26 -2.47
N ILE A 150 -8.39 -14.27 -1.17
CA ILE A 150 -7.10 -14.65 -0.62
C ILE A 150 -7.25 -16.06 -0.03
N PRO A 151 -6.66 -17.10 -0.67
CA PRO A 151 -6.73 -18.48 -0.22
C PRO A 151 -5.75 -18.71 0.93
N VAL A 152 -6.19 -18.38 2.14
CA VAL A 152 -5.37 -18.34 3.36
C VAL A 152 -4.60 -19.64 3.60
N GLN A 153 -5.27 -20.79 3.45
CA GLN A 153 -4.61 -22.09 3.66
C GLN A 153 -3.49 -22.35 2.66
N THR A 154 -3.73 -22.08 1.37
CA THR A 154 -2.72 -22.32 0.32
C THR A 154 -1.49 -21.46 0.58
N LEU A 155 -1.69 -20.20 0.96
CA LEU A 155 -0.60 -19.31 1.34
C LEU A 155 0.11 -19.78 2.62
N ALA A 156 -0.63 -20.30 3.59
CA ALA A 156 -0.08 -20.85 4.83
C ALA A 156 0.71 -22.16 4.65
N GLU A 157 0.38 -22.98 3.65
CA GLU A 157 1.13 -24.19 3.30
C GLU A 157 2.41 -23.86 2.52
N GLU A 158 2.42 -22.75 1.77
CA GLU A 158 3.61 -22.26 1.07
C GLU A 158 4.62 -21.60 2.02
N TYR A 159 4.18 -21.23 3.24
CA TYR A 159 5.07 -20.70 4.28
C TYR A 159 5.97 -21.82 4.84
N ASN A 160 7.29 -21.63 4.69
CA ASN A 160 8.30 -22.50 5.28
C ASN A 160 9.11 -21.72 6.33
N PRO A 161 8.90 -21.94 7.64
CA PRO A 161 9.60 -21.21 8.70
C PRO A 161 11.08 -21.63 8.85
N ASP A 162 11.51 -22.76 8.27
CA ASP A 162 12.87 -23.30 8.41
C ASP A 162 13.86 -22.77 7.37
N GLU A 163 13.41 -21.97 6.40
CA GLU A 163 14.30 -21.30 5.45
C GLU A 163 14.70 -19.94 6.03
N THR A 164 15.96 -19.84 6.45
CA THR A 164 16.59 -18.75 7.22
C THR A 164 16.57 -17.35 6.58
N ASP A 165 15.95 -17.18 5.41
CA ASP A 165 16.03 -15.97 4.58
C ASP A 165 14.66 -15.50 4.05
N LYS A 166 13.56 -15.72 4.78
CA LYS A 166 12.19 -15.53 4.26
C LYS A 166 11.33 -14.42 4.91
N ASP A 167 11.92 -13.31 5.36
CA ASP A 167 11.23 -12.28 6.17
C ASP A 167 10.68 -11.01 5.47
N ASP A 168 10.69 -10.91 4.15
CA ASP A 168 10.30 -9.69 3.40
C ASP A 168 9.33 -9.84 2.18
N GLY A 169 8.01 -9.71 2.33
CA GLY A 169 7.11 -9.75 1.14
C GLY A 169 5.63 -10.05 1.40
N PRO A 170 4.80 -9.86 0.35
CA PRO A 170 3.59 -9.07 0.56
C PRO A 170 2.39 -9.79 1.20
N TYR A 171 2.41 -11.12 1.37
CA TYR A 171 1.42 -11.85 2.19
C TYR A 171 1.99 -13.16 2.66
N LEU A 172 2.16 -13.30 3.97
CA LEU A 172 2.16 -14.63 4.54
C LEU A 172 1.01 -14.77 5.50
N CYS A 173 0.06 -15.55 5.01
CA CYS A 173 -0.73 -16.34 5.90
C CYS A 173 0.19 -17.43 6.45
N HIS A 174 0.06 -17.75 7.73
CA HIS A 174 0.71 -18.90 8.32
C HIS A 174 -0.24 -19.58 9.30
N ASN A 175 0.01 -20.86 9.53
CA ASN A 175 -0.68 -21.61 10.57
C ASN A 175 -0.07 -21.21 11.93
N LYS A 176 -0.90 -21.00 12.95
CA LYS A 176 -0.40 -20.88 14.32
C LYS A 176 -0.24 -22.28 14.88
N HIS A 177 1.01 -22.68 15.14
CA HIS A 177 1.31 -23.89 15.91
C HIS A 177 0.88 -23.66 17.37
N TYR A 178 0.18 -24.64 17.95
CA TYR A 178 -0.10 -24.63 19.38
C TYR A 178 1.00 -25.38 20.10
N ASP A 179 1.84 -24.62 20.80
CA ASP A 179 2.85 -25.18 21.71
C ASP A 179 2.18 -25.57 23.03
N ALA A 180 1.36 -26.61 22.98
CA ALA A 180 1.02 -27.33 24.18
C ALA A 180 2.23 -28.21 24.54
N ILE A 181 3.10 -27.70 25.41
CA ILE A 181 4.16 -28.48 26.09
C ILE A 181 5.40 -28.78 25.22
N GLY A 182 5.80 -27.86 24.33
CA GLY A 182 7.03 -28.01 23.52
C GLY A 182 6.96 -29.10 22.45
N LEU A 183 5.77 -29.62 22.17
CA LEU A 183 5.49 -30.48 21.02
C LEU A 183 4.81 -29.61 19.96
N HIS A 184 5.49 -29.39 18.84
CA HIS A 184 4.88 -28.76 17.68
C HIS A 184 3.73 -29.64 17.20
N THR A 185 2.51 -29.24 17.52
CA THR A 185 1.32 -29.92 17.01
C THR A 185 1.02 -29.38 15.61
N ASP A 186 1.05 -30.29 14.64
CA ASP A 186 0.65 -29.99 13.26
C ASP A 186 -0.85 -29.65 13.24
N ILE A 187 -1.26 -28.73 12.34
CA ILE A 187 -2.66 -28.33 12.15
C ILE A 187 -3.55 -29.55 11.92
N SER A 188 -3.02 -30.60 11.29
CA SER A 188 -3.67 -31.89 11.07
C SER A 188 -4.12 -32.62 12.35
N SER A 189 -3.39 -32.41 13.45
CA SER A 189 -3.50 -33.19 14.70
C SER A 189 -4.36 -32.54 15.78
N THR A 190 -4.62 -31.23 15.69
CA THR A 190 -5.32 -30.45 16.72
C THR A 190 -6.78 -30.22 16.36
N ARG A 191 -7.72 -30.28 17.32
CA ARG A 191 -9.13 -29.89 17.06
C ARG A 191 -9.35 -28.38 16.91
N ARG A 192 -8.31 -27.59 17.18
CA ARG A 192 -8.29 -26.14 17.04
C ARG A 192 -7.39 -25.78 15.85
N LYS A 193 -7.96 -25.13 14.84
CA LYS A 193 -7.24 -24.67 13.65
C LYS A 193 -7.10 -23.17 13.72
N SER A 194 -5.93 -22.63 13.39
CA SER A 194 -5.69 -21.20 13.49
C SER A 194 -4.76 -20.72 12.42
N TRP A 195 -5.15 -19.62 11.79
CA TRP A 195 -4.42 -18.96 10.73
C TRP A 195 -4.24 -17.50 11.10
N THR A 196 -3.16 -16.92 10.61
CA THR A 196 -2.86 -15.51 10.75
C THR A 196 -2.35 -15.00 9.42
N CYS A 197 -2.91 -13.92 8.90
CA CYS A 197 -2.48 -13.30 7.64
C CYS A 197 -2.15 -11.82 7.85
N GLY A 198 -1.02 -11.37 7.30
CA GLY A 198 -0.73 -9.95 7.15
C GLY A 198 -1.62 -9.30 6.07
N VAL A 199 -2.19 -8.14 6.38
CA VAL A 199 -2.97 -7.31 5.45
C VAL A 199 -2.58 -5.84 5.60
N PRO A 200 -2.56 -5.03 4.52
CA PRO A 200 -2.25 -3.62 4.63
C PRO A 200 -3.38 -2.87 5.35
N GLN A 201 -3.03 -1.79 6.04
CA GLN A 201 -3.99 -0.82 6.54
C GLN A 201 -4.64 -0.07 5.38
N ILE A 202 -5.89 0.36 5.54
CA ILE A 202 -6.56 1.17 4.54
C ILE A 202 -5.78 2.47 4.36
N GLY A 203 -5.36 2.74 3.13
CA GLY A 203 -4.65 3.94 2.72
C GLY A 203 -3.16 3.93 2.99
N LYS A 204 -2.61 2.83 3.50
CA LYS A 204 -1.17 2.71 3.60
C LYS A 204 -0.70 1.82 2.47
N GLY A 205 0.23 2.34 1.66
CA GLY A 205 0.92 1.57 0.65
C GLY A 205 1.75 0.48 1.33
N GLY A 206 1.80 -0.69 0.69
CA GLY A 206 2.48 -1.85 1.23
C GLY A 206 2.96 -2.81 0.14
N GLY A 207 3.92 -2.38 -0.68
CA GLY A 207 4.61 -3.27 -1.62
C GLY A 207 3.80 -3.66 -2.87
N GLY A 208 3.14 -2.69 -3.51
CA GLY A 208 2.36 -2.89 -4.76
C GLY A 208 0.86 -3.05 -4.56
N LEU A 209 0.43 -3.28 -3.32
CA LEU A 209 -0.98 -3.25 -2.95
C LEU A 209 -1.56 -1.85 -2.90
N ASP A 210 -2.46 -1.59 -3.84
CA ASP A 210 -3.42 -0.51 -3.72
C ASP A 210 -4.42 -0.83 -2.59
N SER A 211 -4.03 -0.56 -1.34
CA SER A 211 -4.96 -0.50 -0.20
C SER A 211 -5.61 0.88 -0.17
N ASN A 212 -6.48 1.17 -1.13
CA ASN A 212 -7.04 2.51 -1.28
C ASN A 212 -8.32 2.67 -0.48
N GLY A 213 -8.28 3.50 0.57
CA GLY A 213 -9.49 3.95 1.25
C GLY A 213 -10.36 4.83 0.35
N PRO A 214 -11.62 5.07 0.75
CA PRO A 214 -12.51 5.93 -0.02
C PRO A 214 -11.91 7.34 -0.15
N THR A 215 -12.04 7.91 -1.36
CA THR A 215 -11.68 9.30 -1.63
C THR A 215 -12.94 10.17 -1.67
N ASN A 216 -12.79 11.47 -1.44
CA ASN A 216 -13.89 12.43 -1.57
C ASN A 216 -14.12 12.83 -3.04
N ASP A 217 -15.08 13.72 -3.28
CA ASP A 217 -15.46 14.19 -4.63
C ASP A 217 -14.33 14.93 -5.38
N ARG A 218 -13.23 15.31 -4.70
CA ARG A 218 -12.03 15.90 -5.31
C ARG A 218 -10.95 14.85 -5.64
N GLY A 219 -11.21 13.58 -5.35
CA GLY A 219 -10.34 12.45 -5.67
C GLY A 219 -9.09 12.37 -4.78
N TYR A 220 -9.21 12.75 -3.50
CA TYR A 220 -8.20 12.51 -2.46
C TYR A 220 -8.84 12.00 -1.16
N ARG A 221 -8.06 11.35 -0.29
CA ARG A 221 -8.49 10.94 1.06
C ARG A 221 -7.96 11.92 2.12
N GLY A 222 -8.87 12.51 2.89
CA GLY A 222 -8.53 13.34 4.04
C GLY A 222 -7.90 12.53 5.18
N GLY A 223 -7.12 13.19 6.01
CA GLY A 223 -6.34 12.67 7.12
C GLY A 223 -5.04 13.47 7.32
N THR A 224 -3.94 12.76 7.28
CA THR A 224 -2.56 13.24 7.35
C THR A 224 -1.98 13.12 5.94
N CYS A 225 -1.80 14.26 5.28
CA CYS A 225 -1.06 14.34 4.04
C CYS A 225 0.44 14.44 4.34
N ASN A 226 1.26 14.04 3.36
CA ASN A 226 2.68 14.31 3.33
C ASN A 226 3.01 15.26 2.17
N VAL A 227 3.96 16.16 2.38
CA VAL A 227 4.59 16.95 1.33
C VAL A 227 6.08 16.68 1.32
N HIS A 228 6.59 16.31 0.15
CA HIS A 228 8.00 16.20 -0.13
C HIS A 228 8.47 17.47 -0.85
N VAL A 229 9.50 18.10 -0.32
CA VAL A 229 10.07 19.35 -0.83
C VAL A 229 11.57 19.20 -1.02
N VAL A 230 12.06 19.64 -2.17
CA VAL A 230 13.49 19.78 -2.45
C VAL A 230 13.84 21.26 -2.42
N GLN A 231 14.74 21.65 -1.53
CA GLN A 231 15.32 23.00 -1.53
C GLN A 231 16.68 22.95 -2.21
N TYR A 232 16.86 23.77 -3.24
CA TYR A 232 18.13 23.93 -3.93
C TYR A 232 18.89 25.13 -3.35
N GLN A 233 20.17 24.93 -3.05
CA GLN A 233 21.07 26.00 -2.64
C GLN A 233 21.14 27.10 -3.70
N LYS A 234 21.47 28.31 -3.23
CA LYS A 234 21.87 29.39 -4.13
C LYS A 234 23.11 28.92 -4.91
N PRO A 235 23.18 29.07 -6.24
CA PRO A 235 24.42 28.83 -6.96
C PRO A 235 25.50 29.76 -6.42
N ASP A 236 26.69 29.28 -6.06
CA ASP A 236 27.85 30.12 -5.73
C ASP A 236 28.60 30.46 -7.03
N PRO A 237 28.90 31.73 -7.39
CA PRO A 237 28.78 33.00 -6.63
C PRO A 237 27.52 33.84 -6.94
N SER A 238 26.41 33.21 -7.30
CA SER A 238 25.18 33.90 -7.72
C SER A 238 24.42 34.59 -6.57
N LYS A 239 23.80 35.72 -6.92
CA LYS A 239 22.82 36.45 -6.09
C LYS A 239 21.40 35.86 -6.18
N ASP A 240 21.24 34.75 -6.90
CA ASP A 240 19.93 34.15 -7.12
C ASP A 240 19.33 33.68 -5.79
N LYS A 241 18.01 33.82 -5.70
CA LYS A 241 17.27 33.34 -4.54
C LYS A 241 17.23 31.81 -4.55
N TYR A 242 16.98 31.23 -3.37
CA TYR A 242 16.66 29.81 -3.26
C TYR A 242 15.59 29.39 -4.26
N GLN A 243 15.67 28.13 -4.67
CA GLN A 243 14.65 27.50 -5.48
C GLN A 243 14.04 26.35 -4.70
N ILE A 244 12.74 26.19 -4.85
CA ILE A 244 11.96 25.16 -4.18
C ILE A 244 11.27 24.32 -5.24
N GLU A 245 11.31 23.01 -5.07
CA GLU A 245 10.47 22.05 -5.78
C GLU A 245 9.55 21.39 -4.76
N ILE A 246 8.25 21.32 -5.07
CA ILE A 246 7.30 20.50 -4.32
C ILE A 246 7.11 19.24 -5.17
N SER A 247 8.00 18.28 -5.01
CA SER A 247 8.07 17.07 -5.84
C SER A 247 6.79 16.23 -5.72
N SER A 248 6.21 16.13 -4.53
CA SER A 248 4.90 15.52 -4.32
C SER A 248 4.14 16.06 -3.11
N ILE A 249 2.82 16.14 -3.24
CA ILE A 249 1.87 16.04 -2.12
C ILE A 249 1.20 14.68 -2.22
N THR A 250 1.23 13.90 -1.15
CA THR A 250 0.50 12.64 -1.04
C THR A 250 -0.62 12.74 -0.01
N ASP A 251 -1.74 12.06 -0.28
CA ASP A 251 -2.89 12.02 0.63
C ASP A 251 -2.74 10.94 1.71
N GLU A 252 -3.76 10.75 2.55
CA GLU A 252 -3.73 9.69 3.59
C GLU A 252 -3.68 8.27 2.97
N ASN A 253 -4.02 8.13 1.68
CA ASN A 253 -3.85 6.90 0.91
C ASN A 253 -2.42 6.76 0.31
N GLU A 254 -1.50 7.69 0.60
CA GLU A 254 -0.16 7.80 0.00
C GLU A 254 -0.19 8.03 -1.52
N ASN A 255 -1.35 8.36 -2.10
CA ASN A 255 -1.46 8.67 -3.52
C ASN A 255 -0.95 10.08 -3.81
N LYS A 256 -0.18 10.24 -4.88
CA LYS A 256 0.23 11.57 -5.34
C LYS A 256 -0.98 12.38 -5.80
N ILE A 257 -1.25 13.48 -5.11
CA ILE A 257 -2.39 14.39 -5.36
C ILE A 257 -1.97 15.79 -5.80
N GLY A 258 -0.66 16.06 -5.85
CA GLY A 258 -0.11 17.32 -6.34
C GLY A 258 1.41 17.28 -6.47
N GLY A 259 1.95 18.32 -7.10
CA GLY A 259 3.38 18.58 -7.20
C GLY A 259 3.66 19.69 -8.22
N VAL A 260 4.79 20.35 -8.08
CA VAL A 260 5.33 21.31 -9.04
C VAL A 260 6.84 21.21 -9.01
N GLY A 261 7.45 21.10 -10.20
CA GLY A 261 8.90 21.05 -10.32
C GLY A 261 9.58 22.33 -9.82
N LYS A 262 10.91 22.35 -9.92
CA LYS A 262 11.74 23.49 -9.55
C LYS A 262 11.15 24.86 -9.91
N SER A 263 10.98 25.69 -8.90
CA SER A 263 10.40 27.04 -8.99
C SER A 263 11.19 28.03 -8.13
N GLY A 264 10.67 29.25 -7.98
CA GLY A 264 11.29 30.29 -7.16
C GLY A 264 11.28 30.00 -5.65
N PRO A 265 11.70 30.97 -4.82
CA PRO A 265 11.78 30.83 -3.36
C PRO A 265 10.41 30.87 -2.66
N ASP A 266 9.33 31.05 -3.40
CA ASP A 266 7.96 31.15 -2.90
C ASP A 266 7.03 30.52 -3.91
N VAL A 267 6.45 29.39 -3.53
CA VAL A 267 5.67 28.51 -4.39
C VAL A 267 4.30 28.36 -3.78
N THR A 268 3.27 28.67 -4.56
CA THR A 268 1.87 28.39 -4.22
C THR A 268 1.34 27.31 -5.15
N LEU A 269 0.97 26.16 -4.59
CA LEU A 269 0.53 24.98 -5.32
C LEU A 269 -0.97 24.75 -5.13
N LYS A 270 -1.70 24.68 -6.25
CA LYS A 270 -3.07 24.19 -6.31
C LYS A 270 -3.04 22.71 -6.67
N SER A 271 -3.58 21.86 -5.80
CA SER A 271 -3.65 20.42 -5.96
C SER A 271 -5.10 19.93 -5.94
N LYS A 272 -5.34 18.63 -5.72
CA LYS A 272 -6.70 18.11 -5.42
C LYS A 272 -7.25 18.58 -4.07
N LEU A 273 -6.42 19.17 -3.21
CA LEU A 273 -6.81 19.66 -1.89
C LEU A 273 -7.77 20.86 -1.96
N PRO A 274 -8.56 21.12 -0.90
CA PRO A 274 -9.46 22.26 -0.81
C PRO A 274 -8.79 23.62 -0.85
N TYR A 275 -7.60 23.72 -0.23
CA TYR A 275 -6.83 24.94 -0.10
C TYR A 275 -5.51 24.84 -0.86
N THR A 276 -4.88 25.99 -1.12
CA THR A 276 -3.53 26.04 -1.71
C THR A 276 -2.48 25.82 -0.63
N LEU A 277 -1.50 24.96 -0.92
CA LEU A 277 -0.29 24.85 -0.12
C LEU A 277 0.69 25.93 -0.59
N ARG A 278 1.21 26.75 0.33
CA ARG A 278 2.30 27.69 0.06
C ARG A 278 3.55 27.24 0.78
N VAL A 279 4.66 27.19 0.06
CA VAL A 279 5.99 26.83 0.57
C VAL A 279 6.95 27.94 0.20
N TRP A 280 7.68 28.50 1.15
CA TRP A 280 8.62 29.58 0.86
C TRP A 280 9.84 29.57 1.77
N THR A 281 10.94 30.07 1.24
CA THR A 281 12.20 30.29 1.94
C THR A 281 12.41 31.78 2.19
N LEU A 282 13.15 32.09 3.25
CA LEU A 282 13.64 33.44 3.49
C LEU A 282 15.02 33.63 2.81
N ASN A 283 15.79 34.62 3.23
CA ASN A 283 17.01 35.03 2.54
C ASN A 283 18.28 34.43 3.14
N VAL A 284 18.25 33.96 4.39
CA VAL A 284 19.41 33.42 5.11
C VAL A 284 19.46 31.91 4.93
N ASP A 285 20.66 31.37 4.81
CA ASP A 285 20.93 29.95 4.60
C ASP A 285 20.41 29.08 5.75
N ASP A 286 20.45 29.63 6.96
CA ASP A 286 19.94 29.01 8.19
C ASP A 286 18.43 29.21 8.40
N ASP A 287 17.75 29.98 7.53
CA ASP A 287 16.31 30.17 7.68
C ASP A 287 15.56 28.88 7.31
N PRO A 288 14.60 28.43 8.14
CA PRO A 288 13.82 27.25 7.82
C PRO A 288 12.88 27.52 6.64
N VAL A 289 12.55 26.44 5.91
CA VAL A 289 11.49 26.48 4.90
C VAL A 289 10.16 26.61 5.63
N LYS A 290 9.31 27.52 5.17
CA LYS A 290 8.03 27.81 5.78
C LYS A 290 6.90 27.24 4.94
N PHE A 291 5.88 26.76 5.63
CA PHE A 291 4.74 26.12 5.03
C PHE A 291 3.44 26.76 5.53
N HIS A 292 2.43 26.79 4.67
CA HIS A 292 1.10 27.27 5.00
C HIS A 292 0.03 26.53 4.21
N TYR A 293 -0.92 25.93 4.92
CA TYR A 293 -2.09 25.27 4.36
C TYR A 293 -3.31 25.54 5.25
N ASP A 294 -4.34 26.20 4.69
CA ASP A 294 -5.51 26.67 5.44
C ASP A 294 -5.12 27.52 6.67
N ASN A 295 -5.37 27.04 7.88
CA ASN A 295 -5.01 27.67 9.14
C ASN A 295 -3.71 27.10 9.75
N GLN A 296 -3.10 26.09 9.13
CA GLN A 296 -1.88 25.44 9.59
C GLN A 296 -0.65 26.18 9.05
N LYS A 297 0.25 26.56 9.95
CA LYS A 297 1.56 27.15 9.64
C LYS A 297 2.63 26.40 10.41
N TRP A 298 3.69 25.99 9.73
CA TRP A 298 4.80 25.25 10.32
C TRP A 298 6.08 25.55 9.55
N THR A 299 7.21 25.09 10.09
CA THR A 299 8.52 25.24 9.46
C THR A 299 9.22 23.90 9.29
N SER A 300 10.30 23.86 8.50
CA SER A 300 11.13 22.67 8.31
C SER A 300 11.83 22.17 9.59
N ASP A 301 11.81 22.98 10.65
CA ASP A 301 12.42 22.68 11.95
C ASP A 301 11.39 22.14 12.96
N ASP A 302 10.11 22.11 12.60
CA ASP A 302 9.04 21.62 13.45
C ASP A 302 9.02 20.07 13.47
N ASP A 303 8.54 19.45 14.55
CA ASP A 303 8.56 17.99 14.78
C ASP A 303 7.81 17.17 13.71
N ASN A 304 6.94 17.79 12.93
CA ASN A 304 6.20 17.15 11.85
C ASN A 304 6.99 17.10 10.53
N CYS A 305 8.25 17.55 10.52
CA CYS A 305 9.15 17.55 9.38
C CYS A 305 10.42 16.73 9.65
N SER A 306 10.83 15.95 8.65
CA SER A 306 12.15 15.33 8.56
C SER A 306 12.95 16.09 7.51
N THR A 307 14.04 16.75 7.93
CA THR A 307 14.87 17.57 7.04
C THR A 307 16.26 16.96 6.89
N GLY A 308 16.62 16.64 5.64
CA GLY A 308 17.93 16.15 5.26
C GLY A 308 19.00 17.24 5.32
N LYS A 309 20.26 16.81 5.32
CA LYS A 309 21.40 17.71 5.09
C LYS A 309 21.46 18.11 3.62
N TYR A 310 22.19 19.18 3.34
CA TYR A 310 22.54 19.46 1.96
C TYR A 310 23.50 18.40 1.42
N ASP A 311 23.11 17.80 0.31
CA ASP A 311 23.94 16.93 -0.51
C ASP A 311 23.91 17.49 -1.93
N SER A 312 25.08 17.67 -2.53
CA SER A 312 25.21 18.07 -3.94
C SER A 312 24.43 19.34 -4.34
N GLY A 313 24.21 20.25 -3.38
CA GLY A 313 23.55 21.53 -3.60
C GLY A 313 22.02 21.51 -3.43
N ASN A 314 21.43 20.42 -2.94
CA ASN A 314 20.03 20.37 -2.53
C ASN A 314 19.85 19.66 -1.20
N ARG A 315 18.72 19.88 -0.53
CA ARG A 315 18.28 19.09 0.61
C ARG A 315 16.82 18.70 0.46
N ASP A 316 16.52 17.49 0.91
CA ASP A 316 15.19 16.90 0.91
C ASP A 316 14.49 17.14 2.25
N MET A 317 13.19 17.38 2.19
CA MET A 317 12.33 17.59 3.36
C MET A 317 11.02 16.86 3.19
N ASP A 318 10.64 16.08 4.18
CA ASP A 318 9.36 15.38 4.26
C ASP A 318 8.57 15.91 5.45
N CYS A 319 7.48 16.60 5.18
CA CYS A 319 6.62 17.17 6.22
C CYS A 319 5.22 16.59 6.17
N THR A 320 4.60 16.41 7.34
CA THR A 320 3.21 15.96 7.46
C THR A 320 2.29 17.10 7.87
N PHE A 321 1.07 17.12 7.37
CA PHE A 321 0.05 18.13 7.72
C PHE A 321 -1.35 17.55 7.60
N LYS A 322 -2.35 18.18 8.25
CA LYS A 322 -3.74 17.73 8.14
C LYS A 322 -4.38 18.24 6.86
N CYS A 323 -5.04 17.35 6.15
CA CYS A 323 -5.80 17.58 4.92
C CYS A 323 -7.07 16.72 4.94
#